data_AF-A0A954HWM4-F1
#
_entry.id   AF-A0A954HWM4-F1
#
_cell.length_a   1.000
_cell.length_b   1.000
_cell.length_c   1.000
_cell.angle_alpha   90.00
_cell.angle_beta   90.00
_cell.angle_gamma   90.00
#
_symmetry.space_group_name_H-M   'P 1'
#
loop_
_entity.id
_entity.type
_entity.pdbx_description
1 polymer ?
#
loop_
_entity_poly.entity_id
_entity_poly.type
_entity_poly.pdbx_seq_one_letter_code
_entity_poly.pdbx_strand_id
1 'polypeptide(L)'
;MSPAELTPRENRLRSTTPADSGNEQTLLPAPHISPAADAAVTVSGIRSTAAFIAAETQSQNDTGRSAEAAQAALAALSADVRQINQTYLHHVQHRSLMTAEESAAVLPGRQVAAFLRHDRVRVFTVVCDGRAGMADFVTLRDVRFHVDPFGRQQSNAENGPLPNRRTVHAYLTGTLQSISDSEELPDATEWEPVRYLPLEDETFVRAESGRPILTCREIRLAPGRLKVWCPRR
;
A
#
# COMPACT_ATOMS: atom_id res chain seq x y z
N MET A 1 16.81 -43.57 -47.45
CA MET A 1 16.17 -42.72 -48.47
C MET A 1 15.43 -41.62 -47.73
N SER A 2 15.94 -40.39 -47.84
CA SER A 2 15.29 -39.13 -47.42
C SER A 2 14.15 -38.76 -48.41
N PRO A 3 13.51 -37.59 -48.30
CA PRO A 3 12.52 -37.18 -47.29
C PRO A 3 11.26 -36.56 -47.97
N ALA A 4 10.27 -36.11 -47.19
CA ALA A 4 9.31 -35.10 -47.69
C ALA A 4 9.05 -34.05 -46.60
N GLU A 5 9.45 -32.83 -46.92
CA GLU A 5 9.31 -31.57 -46.20
C GLU A 5 7.93 -30.91 -46.42
N LEU A 6 7.76 -29.75 -45.76
CA LEU A 6 6.82 -28.61 -45.94
C LEU A 6 5.90 -28.44 -44.72
N THR A 7 5.84 -27.33 -43.97
CA THR A 7 6.49 -26.00 -43.93
C THR A 7 6.12 -25.33 -42.58
N PRO A 8 6.94 -24.46 -41.97
CA PRO A 8 6.50 -23.54 -40.93
C PRO A 8 6.14 -22.16 -41.50
N ARG A 9 4.99 -21.62 -41.09
CA ARG A 9 4.53 -20.26 -41.40
C ARG A 9 5.32 -19.21 -40.61
N GLU A 10 5.86 -18.25 -41.35
CA GLU A 10 6.41 -16.98 -40.89
C GLU A 10 5.33 -16.10 -40.26
N ASN A 11 5.62 -15.48 -39.11
CA ASN A 11 5.15 -14.14 -38.78
C ASN A 11 5.76 -13.64 -37.46
N ARG A 12 6.64 -12.64 -37.53
CA ARG A 12 6.51 -11.33 -36.86
C ARG A 12 7.86 -10.63 -36.66
N LEU A 13 7.91 -9.44 -37.26
CA LEU A 13 8.32 -8.16 -36.66
C LEU A 13 9.72 -8.11 -36.05
N ARG A 14 10.64 -7.48 -36.80
CA ARG A 14 11.75 -6.72 -36.25
C ARG A 14 11.88 -5.37 -36.96
N SER A 15 12.50 -4.46 -36.22
CA SER A 15 13.00 -3.13 -36.55
C SER A 15 12.06 -1.98 -36.15
N THR A 16 12.23 -1.41 -34.95
CA THR A 16 13.26 -0.45 -34.51
C THR A 16 13.15 0.90 -35.22
N THR A 17 12.66 1.89 -34.49
CA THR A 17 12.76 3.31 -34.81
C THR A 17 13.59 3.97 -33.71
N PRO A 18 14.68 4.68 -34.03
CA PRO A 18 15.20 5.72 -33.15
C PRO A 18 15.02 7.11 -33.77
N ALA A 19 14.71 8.04 -32.86
CA ALA A 19 15.04 9.45 -32.83
C ALA A 19 15.15 10.22 -34.15
N ASP A 20 14.26 11.21 -34.31
CA ASP A 20 14.64 12.44 -35.00
C ASP A 20 14.22 13.67 -34.18
N SER A 21 15.16 14.60 -34.17
CA SER A 21 15.25 15.86 -33.45
C SER A 21 14.59 16.98 -34.24
N GLY A 22 13.75 17.78 -33.58
CA GLY A 22 13.15 18.97 -34.17
C GLY A 22 13.03 20.08 -33.13
N ASN A 23 14.00 20.99 -33.15
CA ASN A 23 13.99 22.31 -32.52
C ASN A 23 12.79 23.12 -32.98
N GLU A 24 12.02 23.69 -32.05
CA GLU A 24 11.40 25.01 -32.26
C GLU A 24 11.56 25.89 -31.03
N GLN A 25 12.12 27.06 -31.30
CA GLN A 25 12.35 28.18 -30.41
C GLN A 25 11.02 28.80 -30.00
N THR A 26 10.87 29.20 -28.74
CA THR A 26 10.05 30.36 -28.41
C THR A 26 10.74 31.15 -27.32
N LEU A 27 11.28 32.29 -27.76
CA LEU A 27 11.81 33.38 -26.96
C LEU A 27 10.71 33.97 -26.06
N LEU A 28 11.00 34.14 -24.78
CA LEU A 28 10.35 35.16 -23.95
C LEU A 28 11.42 35.95 -23.16
N PRO A 29 11.23 37.26 -22.96
CA PRO A 29 12.32 38.17 -22.60
C PRO A 29 12.56 38.27 -21.09
N ALA A 30 13.80 38.61 -20.75
CA ALA A 30 14.27 38.92 -19.41
C ALA A 30 13.56 40.16 -18.81
N PRO A 31 13.26 40.19 -17.49
CA PRO A 31 12.86 41.42 -16.83
C PRO A 31 14.08 42.27 -16.47
N HIS A 32 13.94 43.56 -16.82
CA HIS A 32 14.86 44.65 -16.53
C HIS A 32 15.15 44.82 -15.04
N ILE A 33 16.42 45.05 -14.73
CA ILE A 33 16.92 45.61 -13.46
C ILE A 33 17.07 47.12 -13.66
N SER A 34 16.51 47.92 -12.74
CA SER A 34 17.07 49.22 -12.32
C SER A 34 16.38 49.75 -11.05
N PRO A 35 17.04 50.66 -10.29
CA PRO A 35 17.19 50.50 -8.85
C PRO A 35 16.56 51.62 -7.98
N ALA A 36 16.61 51.35 -6.66
CA ALA A 36 16.67 52.27 -5.52
C ALA A 36 15.43 53.13 -5.17
N ALA A 37 14.84 52.83 -4.01
CA ALA A 37 14.42 53.84 -3.05
C ALA A 37 14.53 53.29 -1.62
N ASP A 38 15.18 54.10 -0.80
CA ASP A 38 15.51 53.93 0.62
C ASP A 38 14.29 53.85 1.56
N ALA A 39 14.60 53.50 2.80
CA ALA A 39 13.84 53.74 4.04
C ALA A 39 12.79 52.69 4.46
N ALA A 40 13.20 51.80 5.35
CA ALA A 40 12.84 51.87 6.78
C ALA A 40 13.22 50.55 7.48
N VAL A 41 14.36 50.54 8.16
CA VAL A 41 14.67 49.51 9.15
C VAL A 41 13.81 49.79 10.37
N THR A 42 12.65 49.14 10.47
CA THR A 42 11.87 49.06 11.70
C THR A 42 12.35 47.84 12.48
N VAL A 43 13.27 48.06 13.40
CA VAL A 43 13.55 47.09 14.47
C VAL A 43 12.32 47.04 15.36
N SER A 44 11.50 45.99 15.19
CA SER A 44 10.47 45.62 16.15
C SER A 44 10.77 44.22 16.68
N GLY A 45 11.74 44.16 17.61
CA GLY A 45 11.59 43.29 18.78
C GLY A 45 10.51 43.95 19.64
N ILE A 46 9.49 43.26 20.12
CA ILE A 46 9.54 42.05 20.93
C ILE A 46 8.33 41.21 20.52
N ARG A 47 8.53 40.02 19.93
CA ARG A 47 7.46 39.02 19.90
C ARG A 47 7.19 38.63 21.35
N SER A 48 5.99 38.95 21.83
CA SER A 48 5.55 38.62 23.18
C SER A 48 5.87 37.16 23.48
N THR A 49 6.76 36.92 24.45
CA THR A 49 7.14 35.59 24.93
C THR A 49 5.89 34.81 25.35
N ALA A 50 4.85 35.49 25.81
CA ALA A 50 3.55 34.89 26.14
C ALA A 50 2.79 34.38 24.90
N ALA A 51 2.90 35.04 23.74
CA ALA A 51 2.26 34.56 22.50
C ALA A 51 3.01 33.35 21.92
N PHE A 52 4.34 33.31 22.07
CA PHE A 52 5.15 32.15 21.69
C PHE A 52 4.88 30.96 22.63
N ILE A 53 4.89 31.18 23.95
CA ILE A 53 4.56 30.16 24.95
C ILE A 53 3.12 29.68 24.81
N ALA A 54 2.15 30.57 24.53
CA ALA A 54 0.76 30.17 24.29
C ALA A 54 0.61 29.35 23.00
N ALA A 55 1.29 29.71 21.92
CA ALA A 55 1.29 28.94 20.68
C ALA A 55 1.99 27.58 20.85
N GLU A 56 3.07 27.52 21.63
CA GLU A 56 3.80 26.29 21.93
C GLU A 56 3.01 25.38 22.89
N THR A 57 2.35 25.95 23.90
CA THR A 57 1.46 25.23 24.83
C THR A 57 0.21 24.73 24.12
N GLN A 58 -0.34 25.51 23.18
CA GLN A 58 -1.51 25.09 22.39
C GLN A 58 -1.13 24.02 21.36
N SER A 59 0.03 24.14 20.71
CA SER A 59 0.58 23.11 19.83
C SER A 59 0.89 21.80 20.58
N GLN A 60 1.42 21.87 21.80
CA GLN A 60 1.66 20.71 22.66
C GLN A 60 0.36 20.06 23.15
N ASN A 61 -0.65 20.87 23.52
CA ASN A 61 -1.97 20.38 23.93
C ASN A 61 -2.73 19.74 22.76
N ASP A 62 -2.64 20.30 21.56
CA ASP A 62 -3.27 19.73 20.35
C ASP A 62 -2.58 18.43 19.92
N THR A 63 -1.26 18.33 20.08
CA THR A 63 -0.50 17.09 19.84
C THR A 63 -0.84 16.01 20.86
N GLY A 64 -0.95 16.36 22.15
CA GLY A 64 -1.33 15.43 23.22
C GLY A 64 -2.75 14.86 23.03
N ARG A 65 -3.73 15.73 22.73
CA ARG A 65 -5.11 15.30 22.43
C ARG A 65 -5.20 14.45 21.17
N SER A 66 -4.39 14.74 20.16
CA SER A 66 -4.32 13.94 18.93
C SER A 66 -3.73 12.54 19.20
N ALA A 67 -2.70 12.44 20.04
CA ALA A 67 -2.09 11.16 20.41
C ALA A 67 -3.03 10.29 21.26
N GLU A 68 -3.73 10.87 22.25
CA GLU A 68 -4.72 10.16 23.06
C GLU A 68 -5.89 9.65 22.21
N ALA A 69 -6.38 10.47 21.28
CA ALA A 69 -7.47 10.08 20.39
C ALA A 69 -7.04 8.97 19.41
N ALA A 70 -5.81 9.03 18.89
CA ALA A 70 -5.24 7.98 18.04
C ALA A 70 -5.09 6.64 18.81
N GLN A 71 -4.66 6.71 20.07
CA GLN A 71 -4.53 5.54 20.93
C GLN A 71 -5.90 4.91 21.27
N ALA A 72 -6.90 5.74 21.58
CA ALA A 72 -8.27 5.29 21.80
C ALA A 72 -8.88 4.63 20.55
N ALA A 73 -8.61 5.19 19.36
CA ALA A 73 -9.07 4.63 18.11
C ALA A 73 -8.45 3.26 17.81
N LEU A 74 -7.15 3.07 18.08
CA LEU A 74 -6.49 1.76 17.99
C LEU A 74 -7.05 0.77 19.03
N ALA A 75 -7.38 1.24 20.23
CA ALA A 75 -7.96 0.40 21.28
C ALA A 75 -9.36 -0.15 20.91
N ALA A 76 -10.11 0.57 20.07
CA ALA A 76 -11.42 0.16 19.59
C ALA A 76 -11.38 -0.95 18.51
N LEU A 77 -10.21 -1.24 17.94
CA LEU A 77 -10.03 -2.32 16.95
C LEU A 77 -10.00 -3.69 17.63
N SER A 78 -10.33 -4.75 16.89
CA SER A 78 -10.08 -6.12 17.34
C SER A 78 -8.61 -6.33 17.71
N ALA A 79 -8.35 -7.30 18.60
CA ALA A 79 -7.00 -7.57 19.09
C ALA A 79 -6.00 -7.85 17.96
N ASP A 80 -6.40 -8.68 17.00
CA ASP A 80 -5.59 -9.04 15.83
C ASP A 80 -5.26 -7.80 14.99
N VAL A 81 -6.26 -6.99 14.65
CA VAL A 81 -6.07 -5.78 13.84
C VAL A 81 -5.22 -4.75 14.57
N ARG A 82 -5.43 -4.58 15.88
CA ARG A 82 -4.58 -3.70 16.71
C ARG A 82 -3.13 -4.17 16.69
N GLN A 83 -2.88 -5.47 16.86
CA GLN A 83 -1.53 -6.03 16.83
C GLN A 83 -0.87 -5.87 15.46
N ILE A 84 -1.61 -6.12 14.38
CA ILE A 84 -1.12 -5.93 13.00
C ILE A 84 -0.71 -4.48 12.77
N ASN A 85 -1.60 -3.53 13.11
CA ASN A 85 -1.33 -2.10 12.95
C ASN A 85 -0.14 -1.65 13.80
N GLN A 86 -0.07 -2.07 15.07
CA GLN A 86 1.06 -1.74 15.95
C GLN A 86 2.40 -2.25 15.39
N THR A 87 2.44 -3.51 14.95
CA THR A 87 3.64 -4.12 14.36
C THR A 87 4.05 -3.38 13.09
N TYR A 88 3.10 -3.18 12.16
CA TYR A 88 3.36 -2.50 10.91
C TYR A 88 3.84 -1.06 11.11
N LEU A 89 3.13 -0.27 11.91
CA LEU A 89 3.47 1.13 12.16
C LEU A 89 4.83 1.26 12.87
N HIS A 90 5.14 0.36 13.80
CA HIS A 90 6.45 0.30 14.43
C HIS A 90 7.56 0.13 13.38
N HIS A 91 7.45 -0.84 12.48
CA HIS A 91 8.45 -1.06 11.43
C HIS A 91 8.51 0.08 10.39
N VAL A 92 7.37 0.69 10.05
CA VAL A 92 7.33 1.87 9.18
C VAL A 92 8.09 3.04 9.81
N GLN A 93 7.84 3.32 11.10
CA GLN A 93 8.49 4.41 11.83
C GLN A 93 10.01 4.21 11.93
N HIS A 94 10.45 2.98 12.14
CA HIS A 94 11.87 2.62 12.28
C HIS A 94 12.54 2.27 10.94
N ARG A 95 11.82 2.38 9.81
CA ARG A 95 12.30 2.01 8.47
C ARG A 95 12.91 0.61 8.42
N SER A 96 12.30 -0.34 9.12
CA SER A 96 12.80 -1.69 9.35
C SER A 96 11.88 -2.77 8.76
N LEU A 97 11.12 -2.42 7.73
CA LEU A 97 10.35 -3.39 6.96
C LEU A 97 11.29 -4.26 6.14
N MET A 98 11.17 -5.58 6.26
CA MET A 98 11.96 -6.54 5.51
C MET A 98 11.62 -6.46 4.01
N THR A 99 12.63 -6.66 3.18
CA THR A 99 12.48 -6.91 1.75
C THR A 99 11.83 -8.26 1.48
N ALA A 100 11.38 -8.49 0.24
CA ALA A 100 10.85 -9.79 -0.16
C ALA A 100 11.90 -10.91 -0.02
N GLU A 101 13.17 -10.62 -0.33
CA GLU A 101 14.29 -11.57 -0.20
C GLU A 101 14.52 -11.98 1.26
N GLU A 102 14.64 -11.01 2.17
CA GLU A 102 14.79 -11.28 3.60
C GLU A 102 13.59 -12.06 4.16
N SER A 103 12.38 -11.70 3.71
CA SER A 103 11.15 -12.36 4.12
C SER A 103 11.08 -13.80 3.61
N ALA A 104 11.49 -14.06 2.37
CA ALA A 104 11.52 -15.39 1.77
C ALA A 104 12.51 -16.33 2.48
N ALA A 105 13.55 -15.80 3.12
CA ALA A 105 14.49 -16.61 3.89
C ALA A 105 13.94 -17.08 5.25
N VAL A 106 12.96 -16.38 5.83
CA VAL A 106 12.59 -16.58 7.26
C VAL A 106 11.12 -16.85 7.53
N LEU A 107 10.22 -16.40 6.65
CA LEU A 107 8.78 -16.48 6.84
C LEU A 107 8.07 -17.70 6.22
N PRO A 108 8.59 -18.42 5.19
CA PRO A 108 7.87 -19.57 4.63
C PRO A 108 7.51 -20.63 5.67
N GLY A 109 6.34 -21.23 5.50
CA GLY A 109 5.77 -22.23 6.42
C GLY A 109 5.17 -21.66 7.70
N ARG A 110 5.28 -20.35 7.95
CA ARG A 110 4.67 -19.70 9.12
C ARG A 110 3.25 -19.24 8.84
N GLN A 111 2.46 -19.15 9.91
CA GLN A 111 1.19 -18.44 9.89
C GLN A 111 1.45 -16.94 9.83
N VAL A 112 0.90 -16.27 8.82
CA VAL A 112 1.10 -14.83 8.59
C VAL A 112 -0.23 -14.11 8.42
N ALA A 113 -0.20 -12.79 8.60
CA ALA A 113 -1.26 -11.88 8.19
C ALA A 113 -0.76 -11.02 7.01
N ALA A 114 -1.45 -11.05 5.88
CA ALA A 114 -1.13 -10.26 4.69
C ALA A 114 -2.21 -9.22 4.42
N PHE A 115 -1.83 -7.99 4.09
CA PHE A 115 -2.76 -6.91 3.76
C PHE A 115 -2.21 -5.98 2.69
N LEU A 116 -3.11 -5.19 2.10
CA LEU A 116 -2.78 -4.21 1.09
C LEU A 116 -2.08 -3.00 1.72
N ARG A 117 -0.94 -2.64 1.15
CA ARG A 117 -0.25 -1.41 1.48
C ARG A 117 -0.77 -0.29 0.57
N HIS A 118 -1.02 0.87 1.17
CA HIS A 118 -1.55 2.03 0.44
C HIS A 118 -0.47 2.93 -0.18
N ASP A 119 0.81 2.67 0.09
CA ASP A 119 1.91 3.42 -0.51
C ASP A 119 2.48 2.70 -1.76
N ARG A 120 3.18 3.47 -2.60
CA ARG A 120 3.49 3.08 -3.99
C ARG A 120 4.77 2.23 -4.15
N VAL A 121 5.37 1.71 -3.07
CA VAL A 121 6.66 1.01 -3.16
C VAL A 121 6.46 -0.49 -3.40
N ARG A 122 5.59 -1.12 -2.60
CA ARG A 122 5.22 -2.54 -2.69
C ARG A 122 3.76 -2.72 -2.34
N VAL A 123 3.08 -3.63 -3.02
CA VAL A 123 1.61 -3.73 -2.91
C VAL A 123 1.15 -4.40 -1.62
N PHE A 124 1.93 -5.34 -1.08
CA PHE A 124 1.53 -6.12 0.10
C PHE A 124 2.49 -5.94 1.25
N THR A 125 1.94 -6.04 2.46
CA THR A 125 2.71 -6.23 3.69
C THR A 125 2.31 -7.55 4.32
N VAL A 126 3.29 -8.31 4.79
CA VAL A 126 3.12 -9.58 5.49
C VAL A 126 3.67 -9.45 6.91
N VAL A 127 2.84 -9.70 7.90
CA VAL A 127 3.16 -9.61 9.33
C VAL A 127 3.16 -11.01 9.96
N CYS A 128 4.20 -11.29 10.75
CA CYS A 128 4.37 -12.56 11.47
C CYS A 128 5.29 -12.36 12.68
N ASP A 129 4.87 -12.80 13.87
CA ASP A 129 5.71 -12.84 15.08
C ASP A 129 6.48 -11.52 15.37
N GLY A 130 5.80 -10.38 15.26
CA GLY A 130 6.41 -9.06 15.49
C GLY A 130 7.38 -8.61 14.39
N ARG A 131 7.38 -9.26 13.23
CA ARG A 131 8.11 -8.87 12.02
C ARG A 131 7.13 -8.41 10.96
N ALA A 132 7.60 -7.55 10.05
CA ALA A 132 6.83 -7.10 8.89
C ALA A 132 7.71 -7.05 7.64
N GLY A 133 7.26 -7.70 6.56
CA GLY A 133 7.92 -7.72 5.26
C GLY A 133 7.04 -7.15 4.15
N MET A 134 7.66 -6.70 3.07
CA MET A 134 6.98 -6.10 1.92
C MET A 134 7.24 -6.90 0.66
N ALA A 135 6.22 -7.03 -0.20
CA ALA A 135 6.35 -7.72 -1.47
C ALA A 135 5.27 -7.30 -2.47
N ASP A 136 5.51 -7.61 -3.74
CA ASP A 136 4.51 -7.48 -4.80
C ASP A 136 3.70 -8.76 -5.01
N PHE A 137 4.29 -9.92 -4.69
CA PHE A 137 3.67 -11.23 -4.85
C PHE A 137 3.72 -12.02 -3.55
N VAL A 138 2.59 -12.63 -3.17
CA VAL A 138 2.48 -13.47 -1.98
C VAL A 138 1.55 -14.64 -2.26
N THR A 139 2.01 -15.86 -1.98
CA THR A 139 1.16 -17.06 -2.02
C THR A 139 0.91 -17.55 -0.61
N LEU A 140 -0.36 -17.70 -0.24
CA LEU A 140 -0.78 -18.27 1.05
C LEU A 140 -1.59 -19.55 0.85
N ARG A 141 -1.49 -20.47 1.80
CA ARG A 141 -2.36 -21.64 1.93
C ARG A 141 -3.21 -21.58 3.19
N ASP A 142 -4.32 -22.32 3.18
CA ASP A 142 -5.26 -22.45 4.30
C ASP A 142 -5.74 -21.08 4.80
N VAL A 143 -6.22 -20.30 3.84
CA VAL A 143 -6.47 -18.86 3.96
C VAL A 143 -7.81 -18.59 4.60
N ARG A 144 -7.83 -17.57 5.47
CA ARG A 144 -9.04 -16.91 5.99
C ARG A 144 -9.03 -15.43 5.65
N PHE A 145 -10.21 -14.90 5.35
CA PHE A 145 -10.42 -13.51 4.99
C PHE A 145 -11.05 -12.77 6.16
N HIS A 146 -10.51 -11.60 6.49
CA HIS A 146 -10.93 -10.84 7.67
C HIS A 146 -11.22 -9.40 7.30
N VAL A 147 -12.35 -8.89 7.79
CA VAL A 147 -12.72 -7.48 7.74
C VAL A 147 -13.16 -7.08 9.14
N ASP A 148 -12.48 -6.10 9.73
CA ASP A 148 -12.86 -5.53 11.02
C ASP A 148 -13.89 -4.42 10.79
N PRO A 149 -15.13 -4.54 11.33
CA PRO A 149 -16.19 -3.57 11.08
C PRO A 149 -15.85 -2.16 11.59
N PHE A 150 -15.18 -2.07 12.75
CA PHE A 150 -14.80 -0.79 13.34
C PHE A 150 -13.65 -0.16 12.56
N GLY A 151 -12.63 -0.94 12.19
CA GLY A 151 -11.54 -0.52 11.33
C GLY A 151 -12.03 -0.07 9.96
N ARG A 152 -13.03 -0.75 9.39
CA ARG A 152 -13.69 -0.36 8.14
C ARG A 152 -14.39 0.98 8.30
N GLN A 153 -15.18 1.15 9.36
CA GLN A 153 -15.86 2.42 9.65
C GLN A 153 -14.86 3.57 9.81
N GLN A 154 -13.78 3.36 10.56
CA GLN A 154 -12.71 4.34 10.73
C GLN A 154 -12.02 4.68 9.39
N SER A 155 -11.75 3.68 8.56
CA SER A 155 -11.09 3.86 7.26
C SER A 155 -11.95 4.60 6.23
N ASN A 156 -13.27 4.49 6.36
CA ASN A 156 -14.25 5.17 5.52
C ASN A 156 -14.62 6.57 6.02
N ALA A 157 -14.26 6.93 7.25
CA ALA A 157 -14.57 8.24 7.81
C ALA A 157 -13.76 9.34 7.09
N GLU A 158 -14.43 10.44 6.74
CA GLU A 158 -13.77 11.61 6.12
C GLU A 158 -12.78 12.29 7.06
N ASN A 159 -13.11 12.28 8.36
CA ASN A 159 -12.30 12.80 9.44
C ASN A 159 -12.27 11.79 10.58
N GLY A 160 -11.13 11.63 11.23
CA GLY A 160 -10.98 10.72 12.34
C GLY A 160 -9.71 11.02 13.14
N PRO A 161 -9.64 10.55 14.38
CA PRO A 161 -8.44 10.71 15.22
C PRO A 161 -7.22 10.00 14.63
N LEU A 162 -7.45 9.04 13.73
CA LEU A 162 -6.45 8.53 12.80
C LEU A 162 -6.63 9.29 11.48
N PRO A 163 -5.79 10.29 11.18
CA PRO A 163 -5.96 11.17 10.02
C PRO A 163 -5.66 10.49 8.68
N ASN A 164 -5.55 9.16 8.66
CA ASN A 164 -4.94 8.43 7.56
C ASN A 164 -5.74 7.17 7.23
N ARG A 165 -6.06 7.04 5.94
CA ARG A 165 -6.52 5.84 5.21
C ARG A 165 -5.52 4.66 5.29
N ARG A 166 -4.86 4.46 6.43
CA ARG A 166 -3.67 3.61 6.62
C ARG A 166 -3.87 2.55 7.69
N THR A 167 -4.97 2.59 8.44
CA THR A 167 -5.29 1.50 9.37
C THR A 167 -5.70 0.27 8.57
N VAL A 168 -4.98 -0.82 8.81
CA VAL A 168 -5.37 -2.13 8.32
C VAL A 168 -6.74 -2.44 8.92
N HIS A 169 -7.72 -2.71 8.07
CA HIS A 169 -9.05 -3.16 8.48
C HIS A 169 -9.48 -4.41 7.72
N ALA A 170 -8.82 -4.70 6.59
CA ALA A 170 -9.02 -5.90 5.80
C ALA A 170 -7.68 -6.59 5.59
N TYR A 171 -7.62 -7.87 5.91
CA TYR A 171 -6.41 -8.68 5.84
C TYR A 171 -6.74 -10.15 5.63
N LEU A 172 -5.74 -10.92 5.25
CA LEU A 172 -5.82 -12.34 4.99
C LEU A 172 -4.84 -13.04 5.93
N THR A 173 -5.27 -14.15 6.53
CA THR A 173 -4.36 -15.00 7.30
C THR A 173 -4.18 -16.32 6.60
N GLY A 174 -2.96 -16.84 6.53
CA GLY A 174 -2.69 -18.17 5.99
C GLY A 174 -1.25 -18.59 6.26
N THR A 175 -0.91 -19.81 5.85
CA THR A 175 0.47 -20.30 5.85
C THR A 175 1.20 -19.74 4.65
N LEU A 176 2.27 -18.98 4.86
CA LEU A 176 3.05 -18.41 3.77
C LEU A 176 3.75 -19.53 2.97
N GLN A 177 3.54 -19.55 1.65
CA GLN A 177 4.24 -20.47 0.74
C GLN A 177 5.38 -19.77 0.00
N SER A 178 5.08 -18.62 -0.61
CA SER A 178 6.06 -17.80 -1.34
C SER A 178 5.82 -16.32 -1.09
N ILE A 179 6.90 -15.56 -1.19
CA ILE A 179 6.90 -14.09 -1.16
C ILE A 179 7.99 -13.61 -2.12
N SER A 180 7.65 -12.70 -3.03
CA SER A 180 8.56 -12.24 -4.09
C SER A 180 8.20 -10.83 -4.58
N ASP A 181 9.16 -10.16 -5.21
CA ASP A 181 8.94 -8.92 -5.96
C ASP A 181 8.74 -9.17 -7.46
N SER A 182 8.94 -10.41 -7.93
CA SER A 182 8.77 -10.81 -9.31
C SER A 182 8.19 -12.21 -9.39
N GLU A 183 7.01 -12.33 -10.00
CA GLU A 183 6.32 -13.59 -10.28
C GLU A 183 5.38 -13.39 -11.48
N GLU A 184 4.91 -14.49 -12.06
CA GLU A 184 3.88 -14.44 -13.09
C GLU A 184 2.53 -14.05 -12.46
N LEU A 185 1.78 -13.19 -13.17
CA LEU A 185 0.43 -12.86 -12.76
C LEU A 185 -0.46 -14.11 -12.83
N PRO A 186 -1.40 -14.30 -11.89
CA PRO A 186 -2.38 -15.39 -11.98
C PRO A 186 -3.16 -15.29 -13.29
N ASP A 187 -3.25 -16.41 -14.02
CA ASP A 187 -4.06 -16.47 -15.22
C ASP A 187 -5.56 -16.55 -14.86
N ALA A 188 -6.41 -15.91 -15.66
CA ALA A 188 -7.84 -15.89 -15.41
C ALA A 188 -8.53 -17.22 -15.76
N THR A 189 -7.83 -18.18 -16.36
CA THR A 189 -8.36 -19.50 -16.74
C THR A 189 -8.40 -20.48 -15.56
N GLU A 190 -7.45 -20.37 -14.64
CA GLU A 190 -7.34 -21.20 -13.44
C GLU A 190 -7.71 -20.42 -12.18
N TRP A 191 -7.57 -19.09 -12.21
CA TRP A 191 -7.80 -18.23 -11.05
C TRP A 191 -9.00 -17.30 -11.24
N GLU A 192 -9.79 -17.17 -10.18
CA GLU A 192 -10.88 -16.22 -10.05
C GLU A 192 -10.45 -15.07 -9.12
N PRO A 193 -10.67 -13.80 -9.50
CA PRO A 193 -10.37 -12.69 -8.63
C PRO A 193 -11.34 -12.60 -7.45
N VAL A 194 -10.82 -12.15 -6.31
CA VAL A 194 -11.59 -11.78 -5.12
C VAL A 194 -11.57 -10.26 -5.00
N ARG A 195 -12.74 -9.68 -4.79
CA ARG A 195 -12.91 -8.24 -4.58
C ARG A 195 -13.27 -7.95 -3.14
N TYR A 196 -12.92 -6.74 -2.72
CA TYR A 196 -13.38 -6.13 -1.50
C TYR A 196 -13.47 -4.62 -1.75
N LEU A 197 -14.69 -4.08 -1.67
CA LEU A 197 -14.99 -2.66 -1.81
C LEU A 197 -15.40 -2.11 -0.44
N PRO A 198 -14.53 -1.39 0.29
CA PRO A 198 -14.79 -1.02 1.69
C PRO A 198 -16.08 -0.22 1.95
N LEU A 199 -16.62 0.46 0.94
CA LEU A 199 -17.86 1.23 1.00
C LEU A 199 -19.12 0.39 0.77
N GLU A 200 -18.99 -0.75 0.09
CA GLU A 200 -20.12 -1.57 -0.38
C GLU A 200 -20.16 -2.93 0.31
N ASP A 201 -18.98 -3.52 0.53
CA ASP A 201 -18.83 -4.89 0.99
C ASP A 201 -18.48 -4.94 2.48
N GLU A 202 -19.16 -5.84 3.19
CA GLU A 202 -18.80 -6.15 4.58
C GLU A 202 -17.75 -7.25 4.70
N THR A 203 -17.56 -8.01 3.61
CA THR A 203 -16.67 -9.18 3.53
C THR A 203 -16.02 -9.23 2.16
N PHE A 204 -15.00 -10.07 1.99
CA PHE A 204 -14.47 -10.36 0.67
C PHE A 204 -15.48 -11.18 -0.13
N VAL A 205 -15.59 -10.91 -1.43
CA VAL A 205 -16.49 -11.66 -2.32
C VAL A 205 -15.79 -12.10 -3.59
N ARG A 206 -16.19 -13.27 -4.10
CA ARG A 206 -15.76 -13.78 -5.40
C ARG A 206 -16.28 -12.88 -6.52
N ALA A 207 -15.41 -12.43 -7.42
CA ALA A 207 -15.76 -11.40 -8.40
C ALA A 207 -16.79 -11.87 -9.43
N GLU A 208 -16.79 -13.15 -9.82
CA GLU A 208 -17.73 -13.66 -10.82
C GLU A 208 -19.08 -14.00 -10.19
N SER A 209 -19.05 -14.69 -9.05
CA SER A 209 -20.28 -15.17 -8.40
C SER A 209 -20.94 -14.15 -7.47
N GLY A 210 -20.21 -13.09 -7.06
CA GLY A 210 -20.64 -12.14 -6.04
C GLY A 210 -20.80 -12.76 -4.64
N ARG A 211 -20.44 -14.04 -4.46
CA ARG A 211 -20.64 -14.75 -3.20
C ARG A 211 -19.55 -14.40 -2.18
N PRO A 212 -19.90 -14.21 -0.89
CA PRO A 212 -18.92 -14.06 0.17
C PRO A 212 -17.93 -15.21 0.21
N ILE A 213 -16.66 -14.88 0.47
CA ILE A 213 -15.58 -15.84 0.69
C ILE A 213 -14.95 -15.59 2.05
N LEU A 214 -15.05 -16.59 2.92
CA LEU A 214 -14.48 -16.56 4.27
C LEU A 214 -13.18 -17.35 4.35
N THR A 215 -13.05 -18.38 3.50
CA THR A 215 -11.88 -19.26 3.46
C THR A 215 -11.52 -19.67 2.04
N CYS A 216 -10.24 -19.98 1.81
CA CYS A 216 -9.74 -20.52 0.55
C CYS A 216 -8.55 -21.45 0.81
N ARG A 217 -8.42 -22.53 0.04
CA ARG A 217 -7.29 -23.46 0.20
C ARG A 217 -5.95 -22.80 -0.15
N GLU A 218 -5.96 -21.93 -1.14
CA GLU A 218 -4.79 -21.24 -1.65
C GLU A 218 -5.22 -19.89 -2.22
N ILE A 219 -4.37 -18.88 -2.08
CA ILE A 219 -4.54 -17.61 -2.78
C ILE A 219 -3.21 -17.19 -3.40
N ARG A 220 -3.33 -16.36 -4.43
CA ARG A 220 -2.22 -15.54 -4.91
C ARG A 220 -2.58 -14.07 -4.76
N LEU A 221 -1.65 -13.33 -4.15
CA LEU A 221 -1.68 -11.89 -4.06
C LEU A 221 -0.72 -11.35 -5.12
N ALA A 222 -1.18 -10.40 -5.93
CA ALA A 222 -0.42 -9.87 -7.07
C ALA A 222 -0.69 -8.37 -7.30
N PRO A 223 0.24 -7.62 -7.91
CA PRO A 223 0.00 -6.23 -8.30
C PRO A 223 -1.04 -6.14 -9.42
N GLY A 224 -1.46 -4.92 -9.78
CA GLY A 224 -2.50 -4.67 -10.79
C GLY A 224 -3.86 -4.24 -10.22
N ARG A 225 -4.91 -4.25 -11.04
CA ARG A 225 -6.25 -3.80 -10.64
C ARG A 225 -6.93 -4.76 -9.67
N LEU A 226 -6.71 -6.06 -9.87
CA LEU A 226 -7.24 -7.14 -9.06
C LEU A 226 -6.08 -7.73 -8.27
N LYS A 227 -6.19 -7.67 -6.94
CA LYS A 227 -5.06 -7.91 -6.04
C LYS A 227 -5.04 -9.30 -5.43
N VAL A 228 -6.20 -9.93 -5.33
CA VAL A 228 -6.39 -11.20 -4.62
C VAL A 228 -7.02 -12.18 -5.59
N TRP A 229 -6.46 -13.37 -5.67
CA TRP A 229 -6.87 -14.42 -6.60
C TRP A 229 -7.03 -15.74 -5.87
N CYS A 230 -8.09 -16.47 -6.18
CA CYS A 230 -8.38 -17.79 -5.64
C CYS A 230 -8.49 -18.80 -6.79
N PRO A 231 -8.20 -20.09 -6.58
CA PRO A 231 -8.48 -21.09 -7.58
C PRO A 231 -9.97 -21.08 -7.96
N ARG A 232 -10.23 -21.24 -9.27
CA ARG A 232 -11.55 -21.62 -9.77
C ARG A 232 -11.89 -23.01 -9.23
N ARG A 233 -13.18 -23.21 -8.94
CA ARG A 233 -13.70 -24.52 -8.51
C ARG A 233 -14.15 -25.32 -9.71
#